data_AF-A0A553L7B2-F1
#
_entry.id   AF-A0A553L7B2-F1
#
_cell.length_a   1.000
_cell.length_b   1.000
_cell.length_c   1.000
_cell.angle_alpha   90.00
_cell.angle_beta   90.00
_cell.angle_gamma   90.00
#
_symmetry.space_group_name_H-M   'P 1'
#
loop_
_entity.id
_entity.type
_entity.pdbx_description
1 polymer ?
#
loop_
_entity_poly.entity_id
_entity_poly.type
_entity_poly.pdbx_seq_one_letter_code
_entity_poly.pdbx_strand_id
1 'polypeptide(L)'
;MYNKGYNITQSNDALLLSYDGKWDHQLYIERFGKSILAYTEQFCDKPWTIIDDISNWPIKPPDEIKMRTEVVEKLVTRGLQHIAVFGSEYSVSKWMIH
;
A
#
# COMPACT_ATOMS: atom_id res chain seq x y z
N MET A 1 -18.68 10.76 -6.96
CA MET A 1 -17.23 10.46 -7.03
C MET A 1 -17.11 9.00 -7.40
N TYR A 2 -16.42 8.67 -8.50
CA TYR A 2 -16.24 7.27 -8.91
C TYR A 2 -15.48 6.53 -7.81
N ASN A 3 -16.09 5.48 -7.26
CA ASN A 3 -15.51 4.69 -6.20
C ASN A 3 -14.38 3.86 -6.82
N LYS A 4 -13.11 4.27 -6.62
CA LYS A 4 -11.94 3.67 -7.29
C LYS A 4 -11.60 2.25 -6.81
N GLY A 5 -12.51 1.56 -6.12
CA GLY A 5 -12.30 0.21 -5.59
C GLY A 5 -11.27 0.10 -4.46
N TYR A 6 -10.65 1.21 -4.05
CA TYR A 6 -9.76 1.32 -2.89
C TYR A 6 -9.92 2.68 -2.20
N ASN A 7 -9.55 2.74 -0.92
CA ASN A 7 -9.44 3.98 -0.16
C ASN A 7 -8.04 4.14 0.42
N ILE A 8 -7.61 5.40 0.53
CA ILE A 8 -6.43 5.81 1.30
C ILE A 8 -6.94 6.80 2.35
N THR A 9 -6.99 6.35 3.60
CA THR A 9 -7.36 7.19 4.74
C THR A 9 -6.08 7.64 5.44
N GLN A 10 -6.06 8.89 5.90
CA GLN A 10 -4.89 9.50 6.48
C GLN A 10 -5.14 9.92 7.92
N SER A 11 -4.10 9.78 8.74
CA SER A 11 -3.95 10.40 10.06
C SER A 11 -2.67 11.25 10.08
N ASN A 12 -2.28 11.75 11.25
CA ASN A 12 -1.09 12.59 11.39
C ASN A 12 0.22 11.83 11.12
N ASP A 13 0.24 10.52 11.35
CA ASP A 13 1.43 9.67 11.35
C ASP A 13 1.21 8.30 10.67
N ALA A 14 0.03 8.06 10.10
CA ALA A 14 -0.28 6.82 9.42
C ALA A 14 -1.13 7.00 8.16
N LEU A 15 -0.89 6.15 7.16
CA LEU A 15 -1.79 5.89 6.06
C LEU A 15 -2.46 4.52 6.24
N LEU A 16 -3.78 4.49 6.13
CA LEU A 16 -4.56 3.27 6.02
C LEU A 16 -4.95 3.05 4.57
N LEU A 17 -4.49 1.95 3.98
CA LEU A 17 -4.80 1.53 2.61
C LEU A 17 -5.85 0.41 2.69
N SER A 18 -7.04 0.61 2.13
CA SER A 18 -8.09 -0.41 2.11
C SER A 18 -8.61 -0.71 0.71
N TYR A 19 -9.11 -1.92 0.51
CA TYR A 19 -9.76 -2.37 -0.72
C TYR A 19 -11.25 -2.61 -0.48
N ASP A 20 -12.08 -1.79 -1.10
CA ASP A 20 -13.54 -1.91 -1.03
C ASP A 20 -14.09 -2.81 -2.14
N GLY A 21 -13.30 -3.04 -3.20
CA GLY A 21 -13.67 -3.84 -4.36
C GLY A 21 -13.06 -5.23 -4.36
N LYS A 22 -13.45 -6.02 -5.38
CA LYS A 22 -12.66 -7.18 -5.80
C LYS A 22 -11.28 -6.69 -6.24
N TRP A 23 -10.26 -7.53 -6.05
CA TRP A 23 -8.93 -7.20 -6.52
C TRP A 23 -8.91 -6.90 -8.02
N ASP A 24 -8.12 -5.89 -8.36
CA ASP A 24 -7.85 -5.47 -9.72
C ASP A 24 -6.40 -4.97 -9.79
N HIS A 25 -5.66 -5.51 -10.77
CA HIS A 25 -4.24 -5.22 -10.99
C HIS A 25 -3.99 -3.73 -11.28
N GLN A 26 -4.83 -3.11 -12.10
CA GLN A 26 -4.71 -1.70 -12.47
C GLN A 26 -4.92 -0.82 -11.23
N LEU A 27 -5.92 -1.15 -10.40
CA LEU A 27 -6.18 -0.46 -9.15
C LEU A 27 -5.03 -0.60 -8.16
N TYR A 28 -4.34 -1.74 -8.14
CA TYR A 28 -3.16 -1.92 -7.30
C TYR A 28 -2.01 -1.01 -7.70
N ILE A 29 -1.67 -0.99 -8.99
CA ILE A 29 -0.63 -0.09 -9.52
C ILE A 29 -1.01 1.36 -9.25
N GLU A 30 -2.28 1.74 -9.39
CA GLU A 30 -2.72 3.11 -9.12
C GLU A 30 -2.63 3.45 -7.62
N ARG A 31 -3.10 2.56 -6.73
CA ARG A 31 -3.10 2.76 -5.27
C ARG A 31 -1.68 2.80 -4.71
N PHE A 32 -0.94 1.71 -4.90
CA PHE A 32 0.36 1.50 -4.28
C PHE A 32 1.49 2.15 -5.09
N GLY A 33 1.33 2.36 -6.41
CA GLY A 33 2.37 2.98 -7.24
C GLY A 33 2.29 4.50 -7.28
N LYS A 34 1.11 5.05 -7.65
CA LYS A 34 0.96 6.49 -7.93
C LYS A 34 0.38 7.26 -6.74
N SER A 35 -0.71 6.75 -6.18
CA SER A 35 -1.52 7.52 -5.22
C SER A 35 -0.81 7.65 -3.88
N ILE A 36 -0.21 6.58 -3.36
CA ILE A 36 0.47 6.62 -2.05
C ILE A 36 1.58 7.67 -2.01
N LEU A 37 2.36 7.82 -3.09
CA LEU A 37 3.43 8.81 -3.17
C LEU A 37 2.89 10.25 -3.08
N ALA A 38 1.72 10.53 -3.66
CA ALA A 38 1.10 11.85 -3.57
C ALA A 38 0.65 12.19 -2.13
N TYR A 39 0.17 11.20 -1.37
CA TYR A 39 -0.20 11.40 0.03
C TYR A 39 1.01 11.64 0.94
N THR A 40 2.20 11.16 0.56
CA THR A 40 3.40 11.33 1.40
C THR A 40 3.95 12.73 1.50
N GLU A 41 3.63 13.63 0.56
CA GLU A 41 4.11 15.02 0.59
C GLU A 41 3.69 15.76 1.87
N GLN A 42 2.63 15.29 2.52
CA GLN A 42 2.04 15.91 3.71
C GLN A 42 2.70 15.48 5.04
N PHE A 43 3.42 14.36 5.07
CA PHE A 43 4.13 13.93 6.29
C PHE A 43 5.46 14.67 6.51
N CYS A 44 5.94 15.39 5.48
CA CYS A 44 7.27 16.01 5.47
C CYS A 44 8.35 14.96 5.81
N ASP A 45 9.40 15.36 6.54
CA ASP A 45 10.47 14.46 7.00
C ASP A 45 10.16 13.76 8.33
N LYS A 46 8.89 13.75 8.79
CA LYS A 46 8.52 13.13 10.06
C LYS A 46 8.38 11.61 9.91
N PRO A 47 8.65 10.83 10.97
CA PRO A 47 8.35 9.40 10.98
C PRO A 47 6.85 9.12 10.78
N TRP A 48 6.52 8.16 9.91
CA TRP A 48 5.14 7.72 9.68
C TRP A 48 5.07 6.24 9.29
N THR A 49 3.85 5.67 9.25
CA THR A 49 3.61 4.24 9.01
C THR A 49 2.52 3.97 7.97
N ILE A 50 2.54 2.78 7.37
CA ILE A 50 1.46 2.26 6.54
C ILE A 50 0.74 1.14 7.28
N ILE A 51 -0.58 1.14 7.19
CA ILE A 51 -1.45 0.01 7.54
C ILE A 51 -2.13 -0.43 6.23
N ASP A 52 -1.80 -1.62 5.72
CA ASP A 52 -2.30 -2.14 4.43
C ASP A 52 -3.29 -3.29 4.67
N ASP A 53 -4.56 -3.04 4.36
CA ASP A 53 -5.59 -4.07 4.29
C ASP A 53 -5.47 -4.82 2.97
N ILE A 54 -5.21 -6.11 3.09
CA ILE A 54 -5.01 -7.02 1.97
C ILE A 54 -5.96 -8.20 2.03
N SER A 55 -7.03 -8.12 2.81
CA SER A 55 -7.99 -9.20 3.04
C SER A 55 -8.58 -9.76 1.74
N ASN A 56 -8.68 -8.93 0.70
CA ASN A 56 -9.22 -9.28 -0.62
C ASN A 56 -8.15 -9.54 -1.70
N TRP A 57 -6.87 -9.70 -1.32
CA TRP A 57 -5.74 -9.73 -2.26
C TRP A 57 -5.39 -11.16 -2.76
N PRO A 58 -5.38 -11.43 -4.09
CA PRO A 58 -4.79 -12.63 -4.70
C PRO A 58 -3.26 -12.61 -4.74
N ILE A 59 -2.66 -13.69 -5.27
CA ILE A 59 -1.21 -13.84 -5.45
C ILE A 59 -0.65 -12.74 -6.36
N LYS A 60 0.43 -12.08 -5.92
CA LYS A 60 1.18 -11.11 -6.71
C LYS A 60 2.00 -11.78 -7.81
N PRO A 61 1.93 -11.34 -9.07
CA PRO A 61 2.95 -11.65 -10.07
C PRO A 61 4.30 -10.95 -9.72
N PRO A 62 5.44 -11.46 -10.23
CA PRO A 62 6.78 -10.98 -9.83
C PRO A 62 7.06 -9.49 -10.08
N ASP A 63 6.47 -8.92 -11.13
CA ASP A 63 6.56 -7.51 -11.49
C ASP A 63 5.93 -6.59 -10.43
N GLU A 64 4.82 -7.02 -9.82
CA GLU A 64 4.19 -6.29 -8.71
C GLU A 64 5.05 -6.28 -7.44
N ILE A 65 5.80 -7.35 -7.19
CA ILE A 65 6.73 -7.44 -6.06
C ILE A 65 7.86 -6.42 -6.25
N LYS A 66 8.43 -6.37 -7.46
CA LYS A 66 9.48 -5.40 -7.80
C LYS A 66 9.00 -3.96 -7.67
N MET A 67 7.84 -3.64 -8.26
CA MET A 67 7.24 -2.30 -8.16
C MET A 67 7.00 -1.91 -6.69
N ARG A 68 6.46 -2.81 -5.88
CA ARG A 68 6.26 -2.56 -4.44
C ARG A 68 7.57 -2.19 -3.76
N THR A 69 8.64 -2.98 -3.99
CA THR A 69 9.95 -2.74 -3.38
C THR A 69 10.48 -1.36 -3.76
N GLU A 70 10.45 -1.00 -5.05
CA GLU A 70 10.90 0.32 -5.52
C GLU A 70 10.09 1.48 -4.91
N VAL A 71 8.78 1.28 -4.71
CA VAL A 71 7.95 2.28 -4.04
C VAL A 71 8.30 2.38 -2.57
N VAL A 72 8.40 1.26 -1.85
CA VAL A 72 8.75 1.24 -0.42
C VAL A 72 10.10 1.90 -0.17
N GLU A 73 11.10 1.65 -1.01
CA GLU A 73 12.41 2.32 -0.94
C GLU A 73 12.26 3.85 -1.04
N LYS A 74 11.44 4.35 -1.97
CA LYS A 74 11.14 5.79 -2.09
C LYS A 74 10.35 6.35 -0.90
N LEU A 75 9.54 5.53 -0.25
CA LEU A 75 8.76 5.95 0.92
C LEU A 75 9.65 6.01 2.17
N VAL A 76 10.62 5.10 2.30
CA VAL A 76 11.62 5.11 3.39
C VAL A 76 12.48 6.38 3.34
N THR A 77 12.89 6.82 2.14
CA THR A 77 13.60 8.11 2.01
C THR A 77 12.73 9.33 2.36
N ARG A 78 11.42 9.14 2.49
CA ARG A 78 10.41 10.14 2.92
C ARG A 78 9.88 9.87 4.34
N GLY A 79 10.64 9.16 5.18
CA GLY A 79 10.32 8.99 6.60
C GLY A 79 9.46 7.79 6.97
N LEU A 80 9.06 6.92 6.02
CA LEU A 80 8.34 5.69 6.34
C LEU A 80 9.19 4.79 7.26
N GLN A 81 8.66 4.42 8.42
CA GLN A 81 9.33 3.55 9.40
C GLN A 81 8.82 2.13 9.40
N HIS A 82 7.51 1.95 9.24
CA HIS A 82 6.84 0.67 9.45
C HIS A 82 5.74 0.44 8.42
N ILE A 83 5.50 -0.85 8.11
CA ILE A 83 4.35 -1.30 7.34
C ILE A 83 3.70 -2.43 8.14
N ALA A 84 2.48 -2.20 8.61
CA ALA A 84 1.61 -3.23 9.16
C ALA A 84 0.70 -3.76 8.05
N VAL A 85 0.63 -5.08 7.91
CA VAL A 85 -0.17 -5.73 6.86
C VAL A 85 -1.16 -6.65 7.54
N PHE A 86 -2.43 -6.55 7.17
CA PHE A 86 -3.48 -7.39 7.71
C PHE A 86 -4.35 -7.97 6.59
N GLY A 87 -4.74 -9.23 6.76
CA GLY A 87 -5.57 -9.93 5.79
C GLY A 87 -5.66 -11.41 6.11
N SER A 88 -6.18 -12.21 5.17
CA SER A 88 -6.21 -13.66 5.32
C SER A 88 -4.78 -14.23 5.42
N GLU A 89 -4.59 -15.36 6.11
CA GLU A 89 -3.30 -16.06 6.21
C GLU A 89 -2.67 -16.24 4.83
N TYR A 90 -3.48 -16.63 3.84
CA TYR A 90 -3.06 -16.79 2.46
C TYR A 90 -2.52 -15.47 1.88
N SER A 91 -3.27 -14.38 1.96
CA SER A 91 -2.88 -13.07 1.42
C SER A 91 -1.61 -12.54 2.10
N VAL A 92 -1.49 -12.67 3.43
CA VAL A 92 -0.31 -12.26 4.19
C VAL A 92 0.91 -13.09 3.81
N SER A 93 0.76 -14.41 3.68
CA SER A 93 1.86 -15.29 3.23
C SER A 93 2.40 -14.85 1.86
N LYS A 94 1.52 -14.44 0.94
CA LYS A 94 1.92 -13.95 -0.39
C LYS A 94 2.51 -12.55 -0.37
N TRP A 95 2.18 -11.73 0.61
CA TRP A 95 2.81 -10.43 0.81
C TRP A 95 4.26 -10.58 1.28
N MET A 96 4.54 -11.56 2.14
CA MET A 96 5.85 -11.77 2.78
C MET A 96 6.86 -12.57 1.94
N ILE A 97 6.46 -13.18 0.82
CA ILE A 97 7.38 -13.94 -0.04
C ILE A 97 8.30 -12.96 -0.80
N HIS A 98 9.61 -13.15 -0.61
CA HIS A 98 10.72 -12.46 -1.29
C HIS A 98 11.15 -13.22 -2.54
#